data_AF-A0A066YLQ9-F1
#
_entry.id   AF-A0A066YLQ9-F1
#
_cell.length_a   1.000
_cell.length_b   1.000
_cell.length_c   1.000
_cell.angle_alpha   90.00
_cell.angle_beta   90.00
_cell.angle_gamma   90.00
#
_symmetry.space_group_name_H-M   'P 1'
#
loop_
_entity.id
_entity.type
_entity.pdbx_description
1 polymer ?
#
loop_
_entity_poly.entity_id
_entity_poly.type
_entity_poly.pdbx_seq_one_letter_code
_entity_poly.pdbx_strand_id
1 'polypeptide(L)'
;MQLHLPAALTALALGLALAPAAAADSDPADAPTVIAIGGMAIDPKVPSRVEVDLTYTCAPGDGPLALNTSVEQTDPDDPATIAFGTTRTDPGQVVCDGTEQTRTVVVQSKTSNWLTDVDAVAITTLADLTGTPPAFADAQQLVLDLPAED
;
A
#
# COMPACT_ATOMS: atom_id res chain seq x y z
N MET A 1 30.66 -24.79 72.71
CA MET A 1 29.99 -25.49 71.59
C MET A 1 28.62 -24.83 71.43
N GLN A 2 28.53 -23.86 70.52
CA GLN A 2 27.83 -23.93 69.20
C GLN A 2 26.30 -23.87 69.38
N LEU A 3 25.70 -22.66 69.35
CA LEU A 3 25.11 -21.93 68.21
C LEU A 3 23.87 -22.62 67.60
N HIS A 4 22.72 -21.93 67.57
CA HIS A 4 22.03 -21.53 66.33
C HIS A 4 20.82 -20.60 66.63
N LEU A 5 20.89 -19.37 66.11
CA LEU A 5 19.76 -18.43 65.92
C LEU A 5 18.96 -18.82 64.66
N PRO A 6 17.63 -18.56 64.59
CA PRO A 6 16.94 -18.42 63.33
C PRO A 6 16.88 -16.94 62.87
N ALA A 7 16.95 -16.80 61.56
CA ALA A 7 17.33 -15.62 60.79
C ALA A 7 16.29 -14.49 60.75
N ALA A 8 16.81 -13.26 60.76
CA ALA A 8 16.20 -12.11 60.10
C ALA A 8 16.63 -12.12 58.62
N LEU A 9 15.75 -11.78 57.68
CA LEU A 9 16.13 -10.96 56.52
C LEU A 9 14.92 -10.39 55.77
N THR A 10 15.00 -9.06 55.69
CA THR A 10 14.18 -8.04 55.06
C THR A 10 13.92 -8.25 53.57
N ALA A 11 12.67 -8.06 53.14
CA ALA A 11 12.31 -7.93 51.72
C ALA A 11 12.76 -6.57 51.16
N LEU A 12 13.57 -6.60 50.11
CA LEU A 12 14.05 -5.43 49.36
C LEU A 12 12.93 -4.85 48.49
N ALA A 13 12.79 -3.53 48.54
CA ALA A 13 12.09 -2.73 47.55
C ALA A 13 12.88 -2.69 46.22
N LEU A 14 12.21 -2.95 45.10
CA LEU A 14 12.66 -2.55 43.76
C LEU A 14 11.63 -1.57 43.18
N GLY A 15 11.95 -0.28 43.28
CA GLY A 15 11.34 0.75 42.46
C GLY A 15 11.86 0.62 41.03
N LEU A 16 11.00 0.18 40.11
CA LEU A 16 11.22 0.28 38.67
C LEU A 16 10.89 1.71 38.24
N ALA A 17 11.92 2.53 38.08
CA ALA A 17 11.81 3.79 37.36
C ALA A 17 11.59 3.48 35.87
N LEU A 18 10.39 3.74 35.36
CA LEU A 18 10.15 3.78 33.93
C LEU A 18 10.86 5.02 33.36
N ALA A 19 11.92 4.79 32.58
CA ALA A 19 12.45 5.82 31.70
C ALA A 19 11.42 6.08 30.57
N PRO A 20 11.11 7.34 30.22
CA PRO A 20 10.29 7.63 29.07
C PRO A 20 11.07 7.22 27.81
N ALA A 21 10.46 6.37 26.99
CA ALA A 21 10.96 6.05 25.66
C ALA A 21 11.05 7.35 24.85
N ALA A 22 12.28 7.72 24.46
CA ALA A 22 12.49 8.80 23.51
C ALA A 22 11.83 8.39 22.19
N ALA A 23 10.79 9.11 21.80
CA ALA A 23 10.31 9.06 20.43
C ALA A 23 11.46 9.52 19.53
N ALA A 24 11.95 8.63 18.68
CA ALA A 24 12.92 9.00 17.65
C ALA A 24 12.19 9.96 16.69
N ASP A 25 12.61 11.23 16.68
CA ASP A 25 12.32 12.15 15.57
C ASP A 25 12.93 11.52 14.32
N SER A 26 12.08 10.87 13.54
CA SER A 26 12.46 10.39 12.21
C SER A 26 12.32 11.60 11.29
N ASP A 27 13.44 12.02 10.69
CA ASP A 27 13.43 13.06 9.66
C ASP A 27 12.48 12.59 8.54
N PRO A 28 11.48 13.38 8.09
CA PRO A 28 10.63 13.01 6.97
C PRO A 28 11.40 12.70 5.68
N ALA A 29 12.66 13.13 5.57
CA ALA A 29 13.57 12.74 4.49
C ALA A 29 13.99 11.25 4.50
N ASP A 30 13.85 10.55 5.63
CA ASP A 30 14.19 9.12 5.79
C ASP A 30 12.96 8.19 5.68
N ALA A 31 11.78 8.72 5.35
CA ALA A 31 10.56 7.92 5.21
C ALA A 31 10.72 6.90 4.06
N PRO A 32 10.51 5.58 4.31
CA PRO A 32 10.60 4.59 3.26
C PRO A 32 9.50 4.84 2.22
N THR A 33 9.86 4.78 0.95
CA THR A 33 8.84 4.78 -0.11
C THR A 33 8.14 3.43 -0.13
N VAL A 34 6.82 3.44 0.01
CA VAL A 34 5.97 2.26 0.05
C VAL A 34 4.74 2.52 -0.81
N ILE A 35 4.26 1.48 -1.46
CA ILE A 35 3.01 1.49 -2.21
C ILE A 35 2.23 0.21 -1.91
N ALA A 36 0.91 0.32 -1.83
CA ALA A 36 0.01 -0.79 -1.61
C ALA A 36 -1.28 -0.59 -2.42
N ILE A 37 -1.80 -1.69 -2.96
CA ILE A 37 -3.13 -1.79 -3.55
C ILE A 37 -4.08 -2.25 -2.45
N GLY A 38 -5.03 -1.40 -2.06
CA GLY A 38 -5.99 -1.67 -0.99
C GLY A 38 -7.21 -2.47 -1.45
N GLY A 39 -7.61 -2.32 -2.71
CA GLY A 39 -8.79 -2.98 -3.26
C GLY A 39 -9.05 -2.60 -4.72
N MET A 40 -9.98 -3.30 -5.35
CA MET A 40 -10.46 -3.01 -6.70
C MET A 40 -11.95 -3.30 -6.83
N ALA A 41 -12.67 -2.45 -7.55
CA ALA A 41 -14.08 -2.64 -7.85
C ALA A 41 -14.43 -2.23 -9.28
N ILE A 42 -15.36 -2.93 -9.92
CA ILE A 42 -15.87 -2.58 -11.25
C ILE A 42 -16.85 -1.41 -11.12
N ASP A 43 -16.73 -0.39 -11.98
CA ASP A 43 -17.71 0.69 -12.06
C ASP A 43 -19.06 0.11 -12.53
N PRO A 44 -20.13 0.17 -11.70
CA PRO A 44 -21.41 -0.45 -12.02
C PRO A 44 -22.12 0.19 -13.22
N LYS A 45 -21.73 1.41 -13.61
CA LYS A 45 -22.29 2.13 -14.77
C LYS A 45 -21.48 1.90 -16.03
N VAL A 46 -20.20 1.56 -15.90
CA VAL A 46 -19.27 1.40 -17.01
C VAL A 46 -18.42 0.14 -16.77
N PRO A 47 -18.90 -1.06 -17.15
CA PRO A 47 -18.25 -2.34 -16.79
C PRO A 47 -16.86 -2.55 -17.40
N SER A 48 -16.45 -1.67 -18.31
CA SER A 48 -15.07 -1.60 -18.81
C SER A 48 -14.12 -0.77 -17.92
N ARG A 49 -14.59 -0.23 -16.80
CA ARG A 49 -13.79 0.53 -15.82
C ARG A 49 -13.70 -0.20 -14.50
N VAL A 50 -12.52 -0.14 -13.90
CA VAL A 50 -12.25 -0.57 -12.53
C VAL A 50 -11.68 0.62 -11.77
N GLU A 51 -12.16 0.81 -10.55
CA GLU A 51 -11.59 1.68 -9.54
C GLU A 51 -10.58 0.87 -8.73
N VAL A 52 -9.36 1.38 -8.59
CA VAL A 52 -8.28 0.75 -7.81
C VAL A 52 -7.91 1.70 -6.67
N ASP A 53 -8.04 1.20 -5.45
CA ASP A 53 -7.65 1.94 -4.26
C ASP A 53 -6.17 1.72 -3.96
N LEU A 54 -5.45 2.81 -3.79
CA LEU A 54 -4.01 2.85 -3.59
C LEU A 54 -3.69 3.60 -2.32
N THR A 55 -2.71 3.09 -1.60
CA THR A 55 -2.04 3.79 -0.50
C THR A 55 -0.58 3.90 -0.83
N TYR A 56 0.03 5.08 -0.64
CA TYR A 56 1.45 5.26 -0.85
C TYR A 56 2.06 6.28 0.10
N THR A 57 3.32 6.06 0.45
CA THR A 57 4.16 6.98 1.23
C THR A 57 5.45 7.15 0.46
N CYS A 58 5.98 8.37 0.40
CA CYS A 58 7.23 8.68 -0.27
C CYS A 58 7.88 9.91 0.37
N ALA A 59 9.20 9.89 0.48
CA ALA A 59 9.98 11.03 0.95
C ALA A 59 9.90 12.20 -0.06
N PRO A 60 10.03 13.46 0.40
CA PRO A 60 10.19 14.61 -0.48
C PRO A 60 11.34 14.41 -1.47
N GLY A 61 11.12 14.74 -2.74
CA GLY A 61 12.12 14.63 -3.79
C GLY A 61 12.05 15.79 -4.77
N ASP A 62 13.15 16.05 -5.46
CA ASP A 62 13.29 17.17 -6.41
C ASP A 62 12.72 16.84 -7.81
N GLY A 63 12.40 15.57 -8.07
CA GLY A 63 11.95 15.04 -9.35
C GLY A 63 10.43 14.78 -9.41
N PRO A 64 9.77 14.97 -10.56
CA PRO A 64 8.38 14.56 -10.75
C PRO A 64 8.26 13.03 -10.68
N LEU A 65 7.28 12.56 -9.91
CA LEU A 65 6.99 11.15 -9.75
C LEU A 65 5.80 10.74 -10.62
N ALA A 66 5.81 9.52 -11.13
CA ALA A 66 4.66 8.93 -11.80
C ALA A 66 4.14 7.72 -11.02
N LEU A 67 2.84 7.74 -10.77
CA LEU A 67 2.09 6.60 -10.26
C LEU A 67 1.34 5.96 -11.44
N ASN A 68 1.74 4.75 -11.83
CA ASN A 68 1.16 4.01 -12.95
C ASN A 68 0.50 2.73 -12.43
N THR A 69 -0.74 2.49 -12.82
CA THR A 69 -1.50 1.28 -12.46
C THR A 69 -1.93 0.56 -13.72
N SER A 70 -1.74 -0.76 -13.75
CA SER A 70 -2.26 -1.65 -14.77
C SER A 70 -3.12 -2.74 -14.15
N VAL A 71 -4.19 -3.13 -14.83
CA VAL A 71 -5.05 -4.26 -14.45
C VAL A 71 -5.16 -5.18 -15.66
N GLU A 72 -5.08 -6.48 -15.40
CA GLU A 72 -5.25 -7.55 -16.37
C GLU A 72 -6.21 -8.60 -15.80
N GLN A 73 -7.14 -9.08 -16.62
CA GLN A 73 -8.05 -10.16 -16.25
C GLN A 73 -8.24 -11.09 -17.44
N THR A 74 -7.98 -12.36 -17.25
CA THR A 74 -8.24 -13.40 -18.25
C THR A 74 -9.64 -13.94 -18.05
N ASP A 75 -10.40 -14.08 -19.14
CA ASP A 75 -11.70 -14.75 -19.12
C ASP A 75 -11.49 -16.26 -18.85
N PRO A 76 -12.08 -16.84 -17.78
CA PRO A 76 -11.90 -18.25 -17.45
C PRO A 76 -12.59 -19.19 -18.45
N ASP A 77 -13.63 -18.73 -19.15
CA ASP A 77 -14.37 -19.51 -20.15
C ASP A 77 -13.75 -19.35 -21.55
N ASP A 78 -13.03 -18.26 -21.80
CA ASP A 78 -12.25 -18.03 -23.03
C ASP A 78 -10.85 -17.44 -22.72
N PRO A 79 -9.83 -18.29 -22.47
CA PRO A 79 -8.48 -17.83 -22.13
C PRO A 79 -7.78 -16.99 -23.22
N ALA A 80 -8.32 -16.90 -24.44
CA ALA A 80 -7.82 -16.00 -25.47
C ALA A 80 -8.32 -14.55 -25.29
N THR A 81 -9.35 -14.35 -24.48
CA THR A 81 -9.92 -13.05 -24.15
C THR A 81 -9.29 -12.51 -22.86
N ILE A 82 -8.59 -11.38 -22.99
CA ILE A 82 -7.92 -10.70 -21.88
C ILE A 82 -8.43 -9.26 -21.82
N ALA A 83 -9.07 -8.90 -20.71
CA ALA A 83 -9.34 -7.51 -20.36
C ALA A 83 -8.06 -6.87 -19.85
N PHE A 84 -7.67 -5.73 -20.42
CA PHE A 84 -6.44 -5.04 -20.03
C PHE A 84 -6.61 -3.53 -20.10
N GLY A 85 -6.19 -2.85 -19.03
CA GLY A 85 -6.21 -1.42 -18.91
C GLY A 85 -5.01 -0.88 -18.16
N THR A 86 -4.62 0.35 -18.47
CA THR A 86 -3.61 1.08 -17.71
C THR A 86 -4.04 2.52 -17.51
N THR A 87 -3.58 3.11 -16.41
CA THR A 87 -3.74 4.52 -16.13
C THR A 87 -2.45 5.08 -15.53
N ARG A 88 -2.24 6.37 -15.73
CA ARG A 88 -1.14 7.11 -15.15
C ARG A 88 -1.72 8.32 -14.45
N THR A 89 -1.35 8.46 -13.19
CA THR A 89 -1.62 9.66 -12.42
C THR A 89 -0.73 10.80 -12.92
N ASP A 90 -1.31 11.98 -13.08
CA ASP A 90 -0.54 13.17 -13.41
C ASP A 90 0.54 13.44 -12.34
N PRO A 91 1.82 13.66 -12.73
CA PRO A 91 2.89 13.86 -11.76
C PRO A 91 2.65 15.00 -10.76
N GLY A 92 1.94 16.07 -11.16
CA GLY A 92 1.60 17.18 -10.27
C GLY A 92 0.58 16.83 -9.19
N GLN A 93 -0.02 15.64 -9.26
CA GLN A 93 -1.00 15.16 -8.28
C GLN A 93 -0.42 14.10 -7.35
N VAL A 94 0.85 13.71 -7.50
CA VAL A 94 1.54 12.79 -6.59
C VAL A 94 2.23 13.61 -5.49
N VAL A 95 1.69 13.54 -4.29
CA VAL A 95 2.24 14.22 -3.10
C VAL A 95 3.22 13.32 -2.38
N CYS A 96 4.44 13.80 -2.14
CA CYS A 96 5.47 13.12 -1.35
C CYS A 96 6.02 14.05 -0.28
N ASP A 97 5.45 13.94 0.91
CA ASP A 97 5.79 14.73 2.09
C ASP A 97 6.17 13.84 3.30
N GLY A 98 6.40 12.55 3.06
CA GLY A 98 6.66 11.54 4.09
C GLY A 98 5.40 11.04 4.81
N THR A 99 4.20 11.55 4.47
CA THR A 99 2.93 11.07 5.04
C THR A 99 2.22 10.09 4.10
N GLU A 100 1.35 9.26 4.67
CA GLU A 100 0.55 8.30 3.92
C GLU A 100 -0.52 9.03 3.11
N GLN A 101 -0.55 8.74 1.81
CA GLN A 101 -1.53 9.26 0.86
C GLN A 101 -2.45 8.13 0.42
N THR A 102 -3.75 8.43 0.29
CA THR A 102 -4.74 7.50 -0.27
C THR A 102 -5.28 8.04 -1.58
N ARG A 103 -5.54 7.14 -2.53
CA ARG A 103 -6.02 7.52 -3.86
C ARG A 103 -6.77 6.40 -4.55
N THR A 104 -7.91 6.74 -5.13
CA THR A 104 -8.61 5.89 -6.09
C THR A 104 -8.22 6.29 -7.51
N VAL A 105 -7.78 5.34 -8.33
CA VAL A 105 -7.50 5.55 -9.75
C VAL A 105 -8.45 4.72 -10.61
N VAL A 106 -8.85 5.27 -11.76
CA VAL A 106 -9.72 4.56 -12.70
C VAL A 106 -8.89 3.93 -13.81
N VAL A 107 -9.01 2.61 -13.96
CA VAL A 107 -8.40 1.81 -15.01
C VAL A 107 -9.47 1.38 -16.00
N GLN A 108 -9.32 1.84 -17.24
CA GLN A 108 -10.24 1.54 -18.33
C GLN A 108 -9.65 0.40 -19.19
N SER A 109 -10.35 -0.73 -19.28
CA SER A 109 -10.03 -1.76 -20.25
C SER A 109 -10.26 -1.25 -21.67
N LYS A 110 -9.35 -1.62 -22.58
CA LYS A 110 -9.44 -1.27 -24.01
C LYS A 110 -9.81 -2.45 -24.90
N THR A 111 -9.92 -3.64 -24.34
CA THR A 111 -10.11 -4.90 -25.09
C THR A 111 -11.49 -5.48 -24.87
N SER A 112 -11.87 -5.75 -23.61
CA SER A 112 -13.16 -6.31 -23.21
C SER A 112 -13.64 -5.71 -21.87
N ASN A 113 -14.90 -5.90 -21.52
CA ASN A 113 -15.37 -5.55 -20.17
C ASN A 113 -14.70 -6.43 -19.12
N TRP A 114 -14.62 -5.92 -17.89
CA TRP A 114 -14.23 -6.70 -16.73
C TRP A 114 -15.38 -7.65 -16.33
N LEU A 115 -15.02 -8.78 -15.76
CA LEU A 115 -15.91 -9.82 -15.24
C LEU A 115 -15.95 -9.74 -13.71
N THR A 116 -17.15 -9.81 -13.14
CA THR A 116 -17.35 -9.95 -11.70
C THR A 116 -16.99 -11.36 -11.25
N ASP A 117 -16.62 -11.52 -9.98
CA ASP A 117 -16.28 -12.80 -9.34
C ASP A 117 -15.10 -13.54 -9.99
N VAL A 118 -14.27 -12.82 -10.76
CA VAL A 118 -13.10 -13.37 -11.46
C VAL A 118 -11.84 -12.63 -11.02
N ASP A 119 -10.77 -13.39 -10.79
CA ASP A 119 -9.46 -12.85 -10.41
C ASP A 119 -8.89 -11.92 -11.50
N ALA A 120 -8.46 -10.74 -11.08
CA ALA A 120 -7.65 -9.83 -11.88
C ALA A 120 -6.30 -9.58 -11.19
N VAL A 121 -5.27 -9.35 -11.99
CA VAL A 121 -3.94 -8.95 -11.53
C VAL A 121 -3.82 -7.45 -11.68
N ALA A 122 -3.52 -6.78 -10.57
CA ALA A 122 -3.19 -5.36 -10.55
C ALA A 122 -1.73 -5.15 -10.20
N ILE A 123 -1.10 -4.24 -10.92
CA ILE A 123 0.28 -3.83 -10.66
C ILE A 123 0.28 -2.32 -10.61
N THR A 124 0.79 -1.76 -9.52
CA THR A 124 1.01 -0.32 -9.41
C THR A 124 2.48 -0.04 -9.15
N THR A 125 3.00 0.99 -9.82
CA THR A 125 4.38 1.45 -9.67
C THR A 125 4.43 2.94 -9.36
N LEU A 126 5.31 3.31 -8.44
CA LEU A 126 5.73 4.68 -8.18
C LEU A 126 7.19 4.85 -8.62
N ALA A 127 7.42 5.75 -9.57
CA ALA A 127 8.73 5.93 -10.19
C ALA A 127 9.10 7.42 -10.34
N ASP A 128 10.37 7.73 -10.06
CA ASP A 128 10.99 9.01 -10.44
C ASP A 128 11.27 9.04 -11.94
N LEU A 129 10.81 10.10 -12.59
CA LEU A 129 10.90 10.30 -14.03
C LEU A 129 12.19 10.98 -14.48
N THR A 130 13.00 11.47 -13.55
CA THR A 130 14.21 12.27 -13.81
C THR A 130 15.51 11.61 -13.36
N GLY A 131 15.41 10.55 -12.54
CA GLY A 131 16.55 9.81 -11.99
C GLY A 131 16.76 8.42 -12.59
N THR A 132 17.79 7.73 -12.10
CA THR A 132 18.04 6.30 -12.35
C THR A 132 17.29 5.53 -11.26
N PRO A 133 16.21 4.75 -11.53
CA PRO A 133 15.12 4.69 -10.56
C PRO A 133 15.26 3.54 -9.55
N PRO A 134 15.11 3.80 -8.23
CA PRO A 134 14.29 2.93 -7.42
C PRO A 134 12.83 3.08 -7.89
N ALA A 135 12.25 2.01 -8.41
CA ALA A 135 10.82 1.91 -8.65
C ALA A 135 10.22 1.08 -7.53
N PHE A 136 9.21 1.62 -6.86
CA PHE A 136 8.46 0.91 -5.83
C PHE A 136 7.21 0.37 -6.50
N ALA A 137 6.90 -0.88 -6.22
CA ALA A 137 5.79 -1.56 -6.86
C ALA A 137 5.05 -2.44 -5.87
N ASP A 138 3.75 -2.53 -6.09
CA ASP A 138 2.91 -3.56 -5.51
C ASP A 138 2.19 -4.30 -6.62
N ALA A 139 2.01 -5.60 -6.43
CA ALA A 139 1.31 -6.47 -7.35
C ALA A 139 0.39 -7.40 -6.56
N GLN A 140 -0.91 -7.34 -6.85
CA GLN A 140 -1.93 -8.10 -6.16
C GLN A 140 -2.79 -8.86 -7.16
N GLN A 141 -3.18 -10.09 -6.81
CA GLN A 141 -4.27 -10.80 -7.46
C GLN A 141 -5.51 -10.63 -6.58
N LEU A 142 -6.57 -10.04 -7.12
CA LEU A 142 -7.79 -9.72 -6.38
C LEU A 142 -8.99 -10.13 -7.23
N VAL A 143 -10.02 -10.66 -6.58
CA VAL A 143 -11.33 -10.89 -7.22
C VAL A 143 -11.96 -9.52 -7.50
N LEU A 144 -12.34 -9.27 -8.76
CA LEU A 144 -13.12 -8.08 -9.10
C LEU A 144 -14.59 -8.30 -8.78
N ASP A 145 -15.17 -7.37 -8.03
CA ASP A 145 -16.60 -7.35 -7.73
C ASP A 145 -17.16 -5.93 -7.94
N LEU A 146 -18.47 -5.78 -7.85
CA LEU A 146 -19.13 -4.49 -7.76
C LEU A 146 -18.87 -3.84 -6.39
N PRO A 147 -18.89 -2.51 -6.29
CA PRO A 147 -18.80 -1.85 -4.99
C PRO A 147 -19.96 -2.30 -4.09
N ALA A 148 -19.71 -2.39 -2.78
CA ALA A 148 -20.75 -2.69 -1.80
C ALA A 148 -21.90 -1.67 -1.91
N GLU A 149 -23.15 -2.14 -1.89
CA GLU A 149 -24.32 -1.26 -1.85
C GLU A 149 -24.44 -0.62 -0.46
N ASP A 150 -24.34 0.72 -0.37
CA ASP A 150 -24.61 1.51 0.83
C ASP A 150 -26.12 1.68 1.12
#